data_AF-A0A938K8E7-F1
#
_entry.id   AF-A0A938K8E7-F1
#
_cell.length_a   1.000
_cell.length_b   1.000
_cell.length_c   1.000
_cell.angle_alpha   90.00
_cell.angle_beta   90.00
_cell.angle_gamma   90.00
#
_symmetry.space_group_name_H-M   'P 1'
#
loop_
_entity.id
_entity.type
_entity.pdbx_description
1 polymer ?
#
loop_
_entity_poly.entity_id
_entity_poly.type
_entity_poly.pdbx_seq_one_letter_code
_entity_poly.pdbx_strand_id
1 'polypeptide(L)'
;MATLDDERREIANGWVAVTNGMVSAVGAGTAPPARESIDASGCLVTPGLINAHHHLYQNLTRAYGPMTDSALFGWLRTLYPLWGALDEESAHVSA
;
A
#
# COMPACT_ATOMS: atom_id res chain seq x y z
N MET A 1 -6.70 -11.06 13.41
CA MET A 1 -6.16 -9.69 13.19
C MET A 1 -4.78 -9.62 13.80
N ALA A 2 -3.79 -9.17 13.03
CA ALA A 2 -2.46 -8.85 13.54
C ALA A 2 -2.45 -7.37 13.94
N THR A 3 -2.08 -7.05 15.18
CA THR A 3 -2.10 -5.66 15.67
C THR A 3 -0.80 -4.91 15.40
N LEU A 4 0.33 -5.65 15.44
CA LEU A 4 1.69 -5.10 15.45
C LEU A 4 1.94 -4.08 16.58
N ASP A 5 1.15 -4.12 17.66
CA ASP A 5 1.40 -3.33 18.88
C ASP A 5 2.65 -3.81 19.64
N ASP A 6 2.98 -3.13 20.74
CA ASP A 6 4.20 -3.40 21.53
C ASP A 6 4.26 -4.84 22.05
N GLU A 7 3.09 -5.42 22.34
CA GLU A 7 2.94 -6.80 22.80
C GLU A 7 2.83 -7.80 21.63
N ARG A 8 2.83 -7.33 20.38
CA ARG A 8 2.69 -8.13 19.15
C ARG A 8 1.44 -9.01 19.17
N ARG A 9 0.33 -8.50 19.69
CA ARG A 9 -0.89 -9.32 19.86
C ARG A 9 -1.49 -9.73 18.51
N GLU A 10 -1.97 -10.97 18.46
CA GLU A 10 -2.85 -11.46 17.41
C GLU A 10 -4.22 -11.79 18.01
N ILE A 11 -5.26 -11.13 17.51
CA ILE A 11 -6.62 -11.27 18.01
C ILE A 11 -7.44 -12.10 17.01
N ALA A 12 -7.76 -13.34 17.38
CA ALA A 12 -8.68 -14.18 16.62
C ALA A 12 -10.12 -13.69 16.78
N ASN A 13 -10.89 -13.67 15.68
CA ASN A 13 -12.29 -13.22 15.65
C ASN A 13 -12.50 -11.87 16.39
N GLY A 14 -11.57 -10.94 16.17
CA GLY A 14 -11.57 -9.62 16.79
C GLY A 14 -12.25 -8.55 15.96
N TRP A 15 -12.27 -7.34 16.51
CA TRP A 15 -12.85 -6.15 15.90
C TRP A 15 -11.92 -4.94 16.04
N VAL A 16 -12.08 -3.97 15.14
CA VAL A 16 -11.47 -2.64 15.17
C VAL A 16 -12.58 -1.61 15.17
N ALA A 17 -12.56 -0.70 16.13
CA ALA A 17 -13.44 0.47 16.14
C ALA A 17 -12.68 1.66 15.56
N VAL A 18 -13.33 2.39 14.66
CA VAL A 18 -12.80 3.61 14.05
C VAL A 18 -13.74 4.77 14.35
N THR A 19 -13.19 5.89 14.79
CA THR A 19 -13.93 7.10 15.12
C THR A 19 -13.15 8.30 14.61
N ASN A 20 -13.79 9.16 13.81
CA ASN A 20 -13.16 10.35 13.21
C ASN A 20 -11.85 10.05 12.45
N GLY A 21 -11.82 8.95 11.70
CA GLY A 21 -10.65 8.53 10.91
C GLY A 21 -9.52 7.88 11.72
N MET A 22 -9.69 7.72 13.04
CA MET A 22 -8.69 7.14 13.93
C MET A 22 -9.18 5.82 14.52
N VAL A 23 -8.27 4.88 14.73
CA VAL A 23 -8.57 3.67 15.51
C VAL A 23 -8.83 4.09 16.95
N SER A 24 -10.04 3.87 17.45
CA SER A 24 -10.45 4.24 18.81
C SER A 24 -10.35 3.07 19.80
N ALA A 25 -10.51 1.83 19.32
CA ALA A 25 -10.30 0.63 20.12
C ALA A 25 -10.10 -0.60 19.23
N VAL A 26 -9.49 -1.64 19.82
CA VAL A 26 -9.39 -2.99 19.24
C VAL A 26 -9.72 -4.01 20.31
N GLY A 27 -10.34 -5.13 19.94
CA GLY A 27 -10.72 -6.14 20.93
C GLY A 27 -11.20 -7.46 20.33
N ALA A 28 -11.57 -8.38 21.21
CA ALA A 28 -12.16 -9.67 20.88
C ALA A 28 -13.64 -9.72 21.28
N GLY A 29 -14.36 -10.75 20.82
CA GLY A 29 -15.75 -10.99 21.20
C GLY A 29 -16.71 -10.01 20.53
N THR A 30 -17.74 -9.58 21.26
CA THR A 30 -18.78 -8.70 20.72
C THR A 30 -18.22 -7.31 20.43
N ALA A 31 -18.31 -6.88 19.17
CA ALA A 31 -17.94 -5.53 18.77
C ALA A 31 -18.89 -4.48 19.36
N PRO A 32 -18.41 -3.26 19.65
CA PRO A 32 -19.28 -2.16 20.06
C PRO A 32 -20.25 -1.77 18.93
N PRO A 33 -21.41 -1.15 19.24
CA PRO A 33 -22.30 -0.61 18.22
C PRO A 33 -21.57 0.40 17.33
N ALA A 34 -21.79 0.31 16.01
CA ALA A 34 -21.22 1.21 15.03
C ALA A 34 -22.32 1.74 14.10
N ARG A 35 -22.11 2.94 13.54
CA ARG A 35 -22.99 3.49 12.49
C ARG A 35 -22.93 2.64 11.22
N GLU A 36 -21.74 2.12 10.92
CA GLU A 36 -21.45 1.29 9.77
C GLU A 36 -20.53 0.15 10.21
N SER A 37 -20.76 -1.04 9.66
CA SER A 37 -20.00 -2.25 9.99
C SER A 37 -19.52 -2.91 8.70
N ILE A 38 -18.27 -3.34 8.70
CA ILE A 38 -17.67 -4.14 7.64
C ILE A 38 -17.40 -5.52 8.21
N ASP A 39 -18.00 -6.55 7.63
CA ASP A 39 -17.71 -7.94 7.98
C ASP A 39 -16.43 -8.40 7.26
N ALA A 40 -15.38 -8.64 8.03
CA ALA A 40 -14.09 -9.14 7.56
C ALA A 40 -13.89 -10.63 7.90
N SER A 41 -14.97 -11.38 8.15
CA SER A 41 -14.91 -12.81 8.43
C SER A 41 -14.17 -13.57 7.31
N GLY A 42 -13.23 -14.42 7.69
CA GLY A 42 -12.36 -15.14 6.74
C GLY A 42 -11.21 -14.32 6.16
N CYS A 43 -11.11 -13.03 6.48
CA CYS A 43 -10.00 -12.16 6.08
C CYS A 43 -8.99 -11.95 7.23
N LEU A 44 -7.76 -11.62 6.86
CA LEU A 44 -6.75 -11.12 7.80
C LEU A 44 -6.79 -9.59 7.79
N VAL A 45 -7.08 -8.99 8.95
CA VAL A 45 -6.92 -7.55 9.19
C VAL A 45 -5.50 -7.29 9.72
N THR A 46 -4.81 -6.32 9.11
CA THR A 46 -3.48 -5.82 9.50
C THR A 46 -3.48 -4.30 9.52
N PRO A 47 -2.48 -3.65 10.14
CA PRO A 47 -2.18 -2.25 9.83
C PRO A 47 -1.91 -2.08 8.33
N GLY A 48 -2.15 -0.87 7.82
CA GLY A 48 -1.80 -0.52 6.45
C GLY A 48 -0.30 -0.68 6.21
N LEU A 49 0.07 -1.26 5.08
CA LEU A 49 1.48 -1.38 4.70
C LEU A 49 2.04 0.00 4.37
N ILE A 50 3.26 0.27 4.84
CA ILE A 50 3.98 1.51 4.53
C ILE A 50 4.92 1.25 3.35
N ASN A 51 4.65 1.89 2.22
CA ASN A 51 5.61 1.96 1.14
C ASN A 51 6.61 3.09 1.43
N ALA A 52 7.82 2.71 1.87
CA ALA A 52 8.84 3.66 2.29
C ALA A 52 9.60 4.33 1.13
N HIS A 53 9.48 3.83 -0.10
CA HIS A 53 10.22 4.36 -1.25
C HIS A 53 9.52 4.02 -2.58
N HIS A 54 9.38 5.01 -3.47
CA HIS A 54 8.86 4.76 -4.82
C HIS A 54 9.38 5.78 -5.84
N HIS A 55 9.39 5.38 -7.11
CA HIS A 55 9.55 6.26 -8.27
C HIS A 55 8.29 6.18 -9.15
N LEU A 56 7.26 6.98 -8.81
CA LEU A 56 5.89 6.84 -9.35
C LEU A 56 5.83 6.83 -10.88
N TYR A 57 6.45 7.81 -11.54
CA TYR A 57 6.41 7.94 -13.00
C TYR A 57 7.01 6.76 -13.77
N GLN A 58 7.85 5.94 -13.12
CA GLN A 58 8.44 4.75 -13.74
C GLN A 58 7.40 3.65 -14.01
N ASN A 59 6.19 3.76 -13.44
CA ASN A 59 5.06 2.87 -13.73
C ASN A 59 4.74 2.81 -15.24
N LEU A 60 4.91 3.92 -15.96
CA LEU A 60 4.61 4.02 -17.40
C LEU A 60 5.58 3.24 -18.29
N THR A 61 6.76 2.89 -17.76
CA THR A 61 7.83 2.21 -18.52
C THR A 61 8.10 0.79 -17.99
N ARG A 62 7.18 0.22 -17.21
CA ARG A 62 7.29 -1.15 -16.71
C ARG A 62 7.41 -2.13 -17.86
N ALA A 63 8.31 -3.11 -17.73
CA ALA A 63 8.56 -4.15 -18.73
C ALA A 63 8.92 -3.64 -20.16
N TYR A 64 9.46 -2.42 -20.28
CA TYR A 64 10.04 -1.94 -21.53
C TYR A 64 11.22 -2.85 -21.97
N GLY A 65 11.02 -3.65 -23.02
CA GLY A 65 11.97 -4.71 -23.42
C GLY A 65 13.46 -4.30 -23.49
N PRO A 66 13.83 -3.13 -24.04
CA PRO A 66 15.23 -2.70 -24.11
C PRO A 66 15.95 -2.51 -22.77
N MET A 67 15.23 -2.38 -21.64
CA MET A 67 15.86 -2.25 -20.31
C MET A 67 15.83 -3.52 -19.46
N THR A 68 15.06 -4.56 -19.84
CA THR A 68 14.75 -5.67 -18.92
C THR A 68 15.94 -6.56 -18.59
N ASP A 69 16.94 -6.63 -19.47
CA ASP A 69 18.18 -7.42 -19.28
C ASP A 69 19.41 -6.52 -19.08
N SER A 70 19.20 -5.24 -18.76
CA SER A 70 20.27 -4.29 -18.53
C SER A 70 20.63 -4.18 -17.05
N ALA A 71 21.93 -4.12 -16.74
CA ALA A 71 22.41 -3.68 -15.42
C ALA A 71 21.99 -2.22 -15.13
N LEU A 72 22.07 -1.78 -13.87
CA LEU A 72 21.55 -0.47 -13.41
C LEU A 72 21.90 0.72 -14.32
N PHE A 73 23.16 0.90 -14.71
CA PHE A 73 23.55 2.02 -15.59
C PHE A 73 23.13 1.82 -17.06
N GLY A 74 22.93 0.58 -17.50
CA GLY A 74 22.26 0.30 -18.78
C GLY A 74 20.80 0.70 -18.71
N TRP A 75 20.09 0.24 -17.67
CA TRP A 75 18.69 0.57 -17.40
C TRP A 75 18.45 2.09 -17.34
N LEU A 76 19.29 2.81 -16.59
CA LEU A 76 19.23 4.28 -16.50
C LEU A 76 19.43 4.95 -17.87
N ARG A 77 20.49 4.58 -18.61
CA ARG A 77 20.78 5.17 -19.92
C ARG A 77 19.70 4.87 -20.96
N THR A 78 19.10 3.68 -20.90
CA THR A 78 17.99 3.30 -21.78
C THR A 78 16.72 4.09 -21.46
N LEU A 79 16.39 4.31 -20.19
CA LEU A 79 15.12 4.92 -19.79
C LEU A 79 15.14 6.44 -19.63
N TYR A 80 16.29 7.06 -19.34
CA TYR A 80 16.38 8.52 -19.18
C TYR A 80 15.80 9.30 -20.38
N PRO A 81 16.04 8.91 -21.65
CA PRO A 81 15.43 9.60 -22.79
C PRO A 81 13.90 9.52 -22.80
N LEU A 82 13.32 8.39 -22.37
CA LEU A 82 11.87 8.22 -22.27
C LEU A 82 11.32 9.09 -21.14
N TRP A 83 11.97 9.08 -19.98
CA TRP A 83 11.54 9.88 -18.83
C TRP A 83 11.70 11.37 -19.05
N GLY A 84 12.68 11.79 -19.85
CA GLY A 84 12.86 13.19 -20.24
C GLY A 84 11.75 13.75 -21.15
N ALA A 85 10.91 12.87 -21.71
CA ALA A 85 9.76 13.25 -22.54
C ALA A 85 8.43 13.26 -21.76
N LEU A 86 8.43 12.90 -20.47
CA LEU A 86 7.23 12.90 -19.65
C LEU A 86 6.78 14.33 -19.34
N ASP A 87 5.47 14.51 -19.26
CA ASP A 87 4.79 15.76 -18.98
C ASP A 87 3.93 15.67 -17.71
N GLU A 88 3.13 16.71 -17.45
CA GLU A 88 2.22 16.78 -16.30
C GLU A 88 1.17 15.66 -16.32
N GLU A 89 0.60 15.38 -17.50
CA GLU A 89 -0.37 14.30 -17.65
C GLU A 89 0.27 12.96 -17.31
N SER A 90 1.47 12.70 -17.83
CA SER A 90 2.26 11.50 -17.53
C SER A 90 2.49 11.34 -16.02
N ALA A 91 2.87 12.41 -15.33
CA ALA A 91 3.04 12.38 -13.88
C ALA A 91 1.74 12.05 -13.15
N HIS A 92 0.63 12.67 -13.56
CA HIS A 92 -0.69 12.45 -12.96
C HIS A 92 -1.19 11.01 -13.12
N VAL A 93 -1.12 10.45 -14.34
CA VAL A 93 -1.66 9.10 -14.62
C VAL A 93 -0.75 7.97 -14.13
N SER A 94 0.49 8.28 -13.78
CA SER A 94 1.45 7.29 -13.25
C SER A 94 1.28 6.98 -11.76
N ALA A 95 0.47 7.77 -11.05
CA ALA A 95 0.25 7.69 -9.61
C ALA A 95 -0.63 6.51 -9.19
#